data_AF-A0A5M6I0Q2-F1
#
_entry.id   AF-A0A5M6I0Q2-F1
#
_cell.length_a   1.000
_cell.length_b   1.000
_cell.length_c   1.000
_cell.angle_alpha   90.00
_cell.angle_beta   90.00
_cell.angle_gamma   90.00
#
_symmetry.space_group_name_H-M   'P 1'
#
loop_
_entity.id
_entity.type
_entity.pdbx_description
1 polymer ?
#
loop_
_entity_poly.entity_id
_entity_poly.type
_entity_poly.pdbx_seq_one_letter_code
_entity_poly.pdbx_strand_id
1 'polypeptide(L)' 'RARWMIELIRCRAGECAEFMVDACDETGRLALSAEVADRPAAAQARRRRASA' A
#
# COMPACT_ATOMS: atom_id res chain seq x y z
N ARG A 1 -3.78 -2.01 6.69
CA ARG A 1 -2.69 -1.52 7.56
C ARG A 1 -2.45 -0.05 7.24
N ALA A 2 -2.15 0.81 8.21
CA ALA A 2 -1.78 2.19 7.90
C ALA A 2 -0.53 2.19 7.00
N ARG A 3 -0.53 3.05 5.98
CA ARG A 3 0.59 3.25 5.05
C ARG A 3 1.07 4.69 5.21
N TRP A 4 2.39 4.86 5.15
CA TRP A 4 3.03 6.15 5.29
C TRP A 4 3.95 6.38 4.09
N MET A 5 3.95 7.62 3.60
CA MET A 5 4.95 8.08 2.64
C MET A 5 6.08 8.71 3.44
N ILE A 6 7.31 8.26 3.19
CA ILE A 6 8.51 8.78 3.82
C ILE A 6 9.49 9.24 2.76
N GLU A 7 10.28 10.25 3.08
CA GLU A 7 11.36 10.74 2.23
C GLU A 7 12.71 10.50 2.94
N LEU A 8 13.62 9.84 2.23
CA LEU A 8 15.02 9.77 2.59
C LEU A 8 15.70 11.07 2.14
N ILE A 9 15.99 11.93 3.10
CA ILE A 9 16.60 13.25 2.81
C ILE A 9 18.09 13.14 2.44
N ARG A 10 18.83 12.18 3.02
CA ARG A 10 20.24 11.97 2.70
C ARG A 10 20.70 10.56 3.06
N CYS A 11 21.39 9.91 2.13
CA CYS A 11 22.19 8.73 2.44
C CYS A 11 23.47 8.75 1.61
N ARG A 12 24.63 8.80 2.29
CA ARG A 12 25.95 8.91 1.65
C ARG A 12 25.99 10.13 0.71
N ALA A 13 26.53 9.95 -0.50
CA ALA A 13 26.55 10.95 -1.57
C ALA A 13 25.40 10.75 -2.59
N GLY A 14 24.33 10.04 -2.21
CA GLY A 14 23.17 9.81 -3.07
C GLY A 14 22.12 10.91 -2.97
N GLU A 15 21.18 10.87 -3.91
CA GLU A 15 20.02 11.76 -3.96
C GLU A 15 18.94 11.41 -2.92
N CYS A 16 17.97 12.30 -2.75
CA CYS A 16 16.77 12.01 -1.98
C CYS A 16 15.93 10.92 -2.65
N ALA A 17 15.16 10.18 -1.87
CA ALA A 17 14.27 9.14 -2.40
C ALA A 17 13.01 9.00 -1.55
N GLU A 18 11.87 8.79 -2.19
CA GLU A 18 10.59 8.59 -1.51
C GLU A 18 10.19 7.11 -1.48
N PHE A 19 9.55 6.68 -0.39
CA PHE A 19 9.12 5.31 -0.20
C PHE A 19 7.74 5.26 0.44
N MET A 20 6.92 4.31 -0.02
CA MET A 20 5.71 3.90 0.68
C MET A 20 6.05 2.74 1.61
N VAL A 21 5.80 2.93 2.91
CA VAL A 21 5.99 1.90 3.93
C VAL A 21 4.67 1.60 4.63
N ASP A 22 4.52 0.35 5.04
CA ASP A 22 3.49 0.00 6.00
C ASP A 22 3.91 0.42 7.41
N ALA A 23 2.94 0.57 8.32
CA ALA A 23 3.19 0.78 9.76
C ALA A 23 4.15 -0.28 10.34
N CYS A 24 4.67 -0.10 11.56
CA CYS A 24 5.55 -1.12 12.16
C CYS A 24 4.83 -2.46 12.42
N ASP A 25 5.56 -3.58 12.36
CA ASP A 25 5.08 -4.87 12.84
C ASP A 25 5.27 -5.01 14.36
N GLU A 26 4.89 -6.15 14.93
CA GLU A 26 5.01 -6.41 16.37
C GLU A 26 6.47 -6.37 16.88
N THR A 27 7.44 -6.49 15.97
CA THR A 27 8.88 -6.39 16.28
C THR A 27 9.45 -5.00 16.00
N GLY A 28 8.61 -4.04 15.60
CA GLY A 28 9.01 -2.68 15.29
C GLY A 28 9.59 -2.47 13.90
N ARG A 29 9.45 -3.43 12.98
CA ARG A 29 10.02 -3.33 11.63
C ARG A 29 9.05 -2.68 10.66
N LEU A 30 9.57 -1.80 9.81
CA LEU A 30 8.86 -1.25 8.65
C LEU A 30 9.06 -2.16 7.44
N ALA A 31 8.01 -2.33 6.65
CA ALA A 31 8.06 -3.04 5.38
C ALA A 31 7.78 -2.07 4.24
N LEU A 32 8.53 -2.18 3.14
CA LEU A 32 8.18 -1.50 1.89
C LEU A 32 6.84 -2.04 1.42
N SER A 33 5.88 -1.15 1.20
CA SER A 33 4.57 -1.57 0.73
C SER A 33 4.67 -1.99 -0.74
N ALA A 34 4.05 -3.11 -1.10
CA ALA A 34 3.93 -3.50 -2.50
C ALA A 34 3.14 -2.44 -3.30
N GLU A 35 3.57 -2.18 -4.54
CA GLU A 35 2.75 -1.46 -5.50
C GLU A 35 1.51 -2.30 -5.80
N VAL A 36 0.34 -1.76 -5.46
CA VAL A 36 -0.93 -2.35 -5.86
C VAL A 36 -1.24 -1.75 -7.21
N ALA A 37 -1.29 -2.59 -8.25
CA ALA A 37 -1.68 -2.14 -9.58
C ALA A 37 -3.04 -1.42 -9.49
N ASP A 38 -3.13 -0.23 -10.09
CA ASP A 38 -4.38 0.52 -10.21
C ASP A 38 -5.32 -0.17 -11.20
N ARG A 39 -5.89 -1.29 -10.76
CA ARG A 39 -6.88 -2.06 -11.51
C ARG A 39 -8.26 -1.69 -10.97
N PRO A 40 -9.24 -1.44 -11.85
CA PRO A 40 -10.63 -1.24 -11.41
C PRO A 40 -11.07 -2.39 -10.51
N ALA A 41 -11.80 -2.05 -9.45
CA ALA A 41 -12.37 -3.03 -8.54
C ALA A 41 -13.20 -4.06 -9.33
N ALA A 42 -13.09 -5.33 -8.96
CA ALA A 42 -13.86 -6.38 -9.60
C ALA A 42 -15.36 -6.05 -9.52
N ALA A 43 -16.07 -6.17 -10.64
CA ALA A 43 -17.50 -5.93 -10.68
C ALA A 43 -18.22 -6.83 -9.66
N GLN A 44 -18.94 -6.23 -8.71
CA GLN A 44 -19.77 -7.00 -7.79
C GLN A 44 -20.85 -7.72 -8.59
N ALA A 45 -20.83 -9.06 -8.54
CA ALA A 45 -21.86 -9.88 -9.16
C ALA A 45 -23.23 -9.47 -8.60
N ARG A 46 -24.13 -9.00 -9.48
CA ARG A 46 -25.49 -8.65 -9.08
C ARG A 46 -26.18 -9.92 -8.58
N ARG A 47 -26.45 -9.99 -7.27
CA ARG A 47 -27.30 -11.04 -6.69
C ARG A 47 -28.67 -10.96 -7.36
N ARG A 48 -28.96 -11.93 -8.24
CA ARG A 48 -30.30 -12.10 -8.82
C ARG A 48 -31.24 -12.43 -7.66
N ARG A 49 -32.16 -11.50 -7.34
CA ARG A 49 -33.29 -11.82 -6.47
C ARG A 49 -34.23 -12.72 -7.27
N ALA A 50 -34.50 -13.91 -6.76
CA ALA A 50 -35.58 -14.75 -7.26
C ALA A 50 -36.90 -14.17 -6.77
N SER A 51 -37.82 -13.93 -7.70
CA SER A 51 -39.22 -13.60 -7.38
C SER A 51 -39.96 -14.88 -7.00
N ALA A 52 -40.80 -14.81 -5.97
CA ALA A 52 -41.70 -15.89 -5.55
C ALA A 52 -42.97 -15.92 -6.41
#